data_AF-A0A7S1FBS7-F1
#
_entry.id   AF-A0A7S1FBS7-F1
#
_cell.length_a   1.000
_cell.length_b   1.000
_cell.length_c   1.000
_cell.angle_alpha   90.00
_cell.angle_beta   90.00
_cell.angle_gamma   90.00
#
_symmetry.space_group_name_H-M   'P 1'
#
loop_
_entity.id
_entity.type
_entity.pdbx_description
1 polymer ?
#
loop_
_entity_poly.entity_id
_entity_poly.type
_entity_poly.pdbx_seq_one_letter_code
_entity_poly.pdbx_strand_id
1 'polypeptide(L)'
;MGNVSNRELMKRIDDEDGVKMLQAVDQLFANYDSDKSGVLEGQEFNKLLDDLTLYFYEKCEAKEPGTHSRREIWNWLKRWLDTNADDRCERHELEANLKKLMDAND
;
A
#
# COMPACT_ATOMS: atom_id res chain seq x y z
N MET A 1 8.07 19.41 12.43
CA MET A 1 7.08 18.33 12.26
C MET A 1 7.84 17.07 11.94
N GLY A 2 7.71 16.01 12.75
CA GLY A 2 8.40 14.74 12.49
C GLY A 2 7.81 14.09 11.24
N ASN A 3 8.66 13.72 10.27
CA ASN A 3 8.23 12.90 9.14
C ASN A 3 7.72 11.57 9.69
N VAL A 4 6.41 11.31 9.53
CA VAL A 4 5.81 10.03 9.86
C VAL A 4 6.40 9.00 8.90
N SER A 5 6.95 7.91 9.43
CA SER A 5 7.58 6.86 8.61
C SER A 5 6.51 6.06 7.85
N ASN A 6 6.84 5.56 6.65
CA ASN A 6 5.91 4.79 5.80
C ASN A 6 5.23 3.64 6.55
N ARG A 7 5.99 2.92 7.40
CA ARG A 7 5.46 1.84 8.26
C ARG A 7 4.36 2.31 9.22
N GLU A 8 4.49 3.51 9.78
CA GLU A 8 3.51 4.04 10.73
C GLU A 8 2.24 4.51 10.00
N LEU A 9 2.38 5.03 8.78
CA LEU A 9 1.25 5.34 7.91
C LEU A 9 0.49 4.08 7.50
N MET A 10 1.20 3.01 7.09
CA MET A 10 0.59 1.71 6.78
C MET A 10 -0.18 1.15 7.98
N LYS A 11 0.38 1.26 9.18
CA LYS A 11 -0.33 0.84 10.40
C LYS A 11 -1.59 1.67 10.66
N ARG A 12 -1.57 2.98 10.42
CA ARG A 12 -2.78 3.82 10.56
C ARG A 12 -3.82 3.48 9.52
N ILE A 13 -3.40 3.19 8.29
CA ILE A 13 -4.30 2.72 7.24
C ILE A 13 -4.96 1.42 7.68
N ASP A 14 -4.22 0.52 8.36
CA ASP A 14 -4.70 -0.77 8.87
C ASP A 14 -5.62 -0.68 10.10
N ASP A 15 -5.42 0.31 10.95
CA ASP A 15 -6.12 0.45 12.25
C ASP A 15 -7.28 1.47 12.19
N GLU A 16 -7.22 2.45 11.27
CA GLU A 16 -8.21 3.52 11.15
C GLU A 16 -9.04 3.39 9.87
N ASP A 17 -10.35 3.63 9.98
CA ASP A 17 -11.28 3.64 8.86
C ASP A 17 -11.78 5.05 8.50
N GLY A 18 -12.23 5.21 7.26
CA GLY A 18 -12.86 6.45 6.79
C GLY A 18 -11.85 7.57 6.54
N VAL A 19 -12.14 8.79 7.01
CA VAL A 19 -11.39 10.00 6.63
C VAL A 19 -9.92 9.97 7.08
N LYS A 20 -9.62 9.34 8.22
CA LYS A 20 -8.25 9.27 8.73
C LYS A 20 -7.37 8.29 7.97
N MET A 21 -7.96 7.18 7.52
CA MET A 21 -7.35 6.28 6.54
C MET A 21 -6.93 7.07 5.32
N LEU A 22 -7.85 7.87 4.75
CA LEU A 22 -7.57 8.67 3.56
C LEU A 22 -6.39 9.62 3.78
N GLN A 23 -6.33 10.28 4.94
CA GLN A 23 -5.21 11.16 5.28
C GLN A 23 -3.87 10.41 5.38
N ALA A 24 -3.88 9.20 5.95
CA ALA A 24 -2.68 8.38 6.04
C ALA A 24 -2.25 7.84 4.66
N VAL A 25 -3.20 7.45 3.81
CA VAL A 25 -2.95 7.08 2.40
C VAL A 25 -2.37 8.26 1.64
N ASP A 26 -2.92 9.47 1.80
CA ASP A 26 -2.45 10.68 1.12
C ASP A 26 -1.01 11.01 1.50
N GLN A 27 -0.69 10.90 2.80
CA GLN A 27 0.67 11.08 3.29
C GLN A 27 1.63 10.00 2.78
N LEU A 28 1.16 8.75 2.72
CA LEU A 28 1.96 7.64 2.22
C LEU A 28 2.26 7.84 0.74
N PHE A 29 1.24 8.18 -0.05
CA PHE A 29 1.36 8.51 -1.47
C PHE A 29 2.36 9.65 -1.67
N ALA A 30 2.22 10.75 -0.94
CA ALA A 30 3.11 11.90 -1.03
C ALA A 30 4.57 11.60 -0.65
N ASN A 31 4.80 10.58 0.19
CA ASN A 31 6.16 10.12 0.51
C ASN A 31 6.82 9.35 -0.64
N TYR A 32 6.03 8.66 -1.48
CA TYR A 32 6.56 7.92 -2.63
C TYR A 32 6.60 8.78 -3.90
N ASP A 33 5.60 9.64 -4.11
CA ASP A 33 5.48 10.59 -5.23
C ASP A 33 6.52 11.72 -5.09
N SER A 34 7.77 11.37 -5.35
CA SER A 34 8.93 12.25 -5.24
C SER A 34 8.93 13.30 -6.34
N ASP A 35 8.40 12.94 -7.51
CA ASP A 35 8.20 13.86 -8.64
C ASP A 35 7.02 14.82 -8.43
N LYS A 36 6.11 14.51 -7.49
CA LYS A 36 4.84 15.25 -7.29
C LYS A 36 3.98 15.26 -8.55
N SER A 37 4.06 14.17 -9.30
CA SER A 37 3.31 13.99 -10.54
C SER A 37 1.82 13.77 -10.26
N GLY A 38 1.49 13.33 -9.04
CA GLY A 38 0.15 12.88 -8.65
C GLY A 38 -0.14 11.43 -9.04
N VAL A 39 0.83 10.72 -9.61
CA VAL A 39 0.74 9.31 -10.01
C VAL A 39 2.02 8.55 -9.63
N LEU A 40 1.90 7.38 -9.02
CA LEU A 40 3.06 6.52 -8.76
C LEU A 40 3.30 5.65 -9.98
N GLU A 41 4.41 5.84 -10.67
CA GLU A 41 4.78 5.03 -11.83
C GLU A 41 6.23 4.54 -11.78
N GLY A 42 6.52 3.44 -12.48
CA GLY A 42 7.88 2.92 -12.60
C GLY A 42 8.53 2.56 -11.25
N GLN A 43 9.58 3.31 -10.85
CA GLN A 43 10.30 3.02 -9.60
C GLN A 43 9.51 3.39 -8.35
N GLU A 44 8.68 4.42 -8.39
CA GLU A 44 7.90 4.87 -7.22
C GLU A 44 6.86 3.81 -6.84
N PHE A 45 6.17 3.29 -7.86
CA PHE A 45 5.20 2.21 -7.69
C PHE A 45 5.88 0.90 -7.22
N ASN A 46 7.01 0.52 -7.80
CA ASN A 46 7.74 -0.68 -7.36
C ASN A 46 8.22 -0.57 -5.91
N LYS A 47 8.67 0.61 -5.46
CA LYS A 47 9.04 0.84 -4.06
C LYS A 47 7.84 0.70 -3.12
N LEU A 48 6.72 1.33 -3.46
CA LEU A 48 5.47 1.18 -2.69
C LEU A 48 5.07 -0.30 -2.57
N LEU A 49 5.12 -1.04 -3.68
CA LEU A 49 4.79 -2.47 -3.70
C LEU A 49 5.73 -3.30 -2.82
N ASP A 50 7.04 -3.02 -2.84
CA ASP A 50 8.02 -3.73 -2.03
C ASP A 50 7.82 -3.48 -0.53
N ASP A 51 7.64 -2.21 -0.14
CA ASP A 51 7.35 -1.82 1.25
C ASP A 51 6.03 -2.42 1.75
N LEU A 52 4.97 -2.39 0.93
CA LEU A 52 3.69 -3.04 1.28
C LEU A 52 3.87 -4.56 1.35
N THR A 53 4.59 -5.16 0.41
CA THR A 53 4.85 -6.61 0.43
C THR A 53 5.54 -7.03 1.71
N LEU A 54 6.56 -6.27 2.13
CA LEU A 54 7.27 -6.53 3.38
C LEU A 54 6.33 -6.42 4.58
N TYR A 55 5.51 -5.36 4.65
CA TYR A 55 4.56 -5.16 5.73
C TYR A 55 3.52 -6.29 5.82
N PHE A 56 2.90 -6.66 4.69
CA PHE A 56 1.94 -7.76 4.64
C PHE A 56 2.59 -9.11 4.90
N TYR A 57 3.81 -9.32 4.41
CA TYR A 57 4.57 -10.54 4.69
C TYR A 57 4.85 -10.69 6.18
N GLU A 58 5.33 -9.64 6.87
CA GLU A 58 5.54 -9.67 8.32
C GLU A 58 4.22 -9.94 9.07
N LYS A 59 3.10 -9.35 8.62
CA LYS A 59 1.77 -9.53 9.24
C LYS A 59 1.21 -10.95 9.00
N CYS A 60 1.31 -11.47 7.79
CA CYS A 60 0.91 -12.84 7.45
C CYS A 60 1.82 -13.85 8.15
N GLU A 61 3.13 -13.65 8.19
CA GLU A 61 4.05 -14.56 8.89
C GLU A 61 3.77 -14.59 10.40
N ALA A 62 3.35 -13.45 10.99
CA ALA A 62 2.96 -13.37 12.39
C ALA A 62 1.62 -14.09 12.69
N LYS A 63 0.65 -14.06 11.76
CA LYS A 63 -0.64 -14.77 11.91
C LYS A 63 -0.54 -16.25 11.52
N GLU A 64 0.06 -16.53 10.37
CA GLU A 64 0.15 -17.83 9.69
C GLU A 64 1.54 -18.00 9.02
N PRO A 65 2.55 -18.46 9.78
CA PRO A 65 3.92 -18.60 9.26
C PRO A 65 4.00 -19.68 8.18
N GLY A 66 4.56 -19.30 7.02
CA GLY A 66 4.82 -20.23 5.91
C GLY A 66 3.65 -20.42 4.94
N THR A 67 2.53 -19.71 5.12
CA THR A 67 1.36 -19.83 4.22
C THR A 67 1.53 -19.07 2.91
N HIS A 68 2.15 -17.89 2.94
CA HIS A 68 2.31 -17.03 1.77
C HIS A 68 3.75 -16.60 1.57
N SER A 69 4.25 -16.75 0.34
CA SER A 69 5.57 -16.25 -0.03
C SER A 69 5.52 -14.74 -0.34
N ARG A 70 6.62 -14.01 -0.11
CA ARG A 70 6.74 -12.60 -0.52
C ARG A 70 6.33 -12.36 -1.98
N ARG A 71 6.65 -13.30 -2.88
CA ARG A 71 6.30 -13.20 -4.30
C ARG A 71 4.79 -13.32 -4.56
N GLU A 72 4.07 -14.08 -3.74
CA GLU A 72 2.62 -14.19 -3.85
C GLU A 72 1.96 -12.91 -3.37
N ILE A 73 2.37 -12.42 -2.21
CA ILE A 73 1.91 -11.15 -1.64
C ILE A 73 2.19 -10.00 -2.61
N TRP A 74 3.39 -9.95 -3.20
CA TRP A 74 3.74 -8.94 -4.20
C TRP A 74 2.83 -8.99 -5.42
N ASN A 75 2.56 -10.19 -5.96
CA ASN A 75 1.66 -10.34 -7.11
C ASN A 75 0.21 -9.98 -6.76
N TRP A 76 -0.23 -10.27 -5.54
CA TRP A 76 -1.53 -9.84 -5.05
C TRP A 76 -1.57 -8.32 -4.93
N LEU A 77 -0.66 -7.71 -4.19
CA LEU A 77 -0.60 -6.25 -4.07
C LEU A 77 -0.53 -5.57 -5.44
N LYS A 78 0.29 -6.07 -6.37
CA LYS A 78 0.33 -5.56 -7.74
C LYS A 78 -1.03 -5.64 -8.40
N ARG A 79 -1.67 -6.81 -8.46
CA ARG A 79 -3.01 -6.97 -9.08
C ARG A 79 -4.09 -6.09 -8.46
N TRP A 80 -3.97 -5.80 -7.18
CA TRP A 80 -4.99 -5.07 -6.44
C TRP A 80 -4.79 -3.57 -6.59
N LEU A 81 -3.53 -3.10 -6.57
CA LEU A 81 -3.17 -1.70 -6.75
C LEU A 81 -3.25 -1.26 -8.20
N ASP A 82 -2.89 -2.13 -9.14
CA ASP A 82 -2.89 -1.91 -10.58
C ASP A 82 -4.12 -2.58 -11.21
N THR A 83 -5.30 -2.00 -10.99
CA THR A 83 -6.58 -2.56 -11.46
C THR A 83 -6.77 -2.35 -12.96
N ASN A 84 -6.22 -1.27 -13.52
CA ASN A 84 -6.31 -0.91 -14.93
C ASN A 84 -5.14 -1.50 -15.77
N ALA A 85 -4.17 -2.16 -15.11
CA ALA A 85 -2.99 -2.78 -15.71
C ALA A 85 -2.11 -1.79 -16.48
N ASP A 86 -2.07 -0.53 -16.04
CA ASP A 86 -1.29 0.52 -16.69
C ASP A 86 0.11 0.71 -16.06
N ASP A 87 0.47 -0.12 -15.08
CA ASP A 87 1.70 -0.02 -14.28
C ASP A 87 1.87 1.35 -13.56
N ARG A 88 0.75 2.05 -13.37
CA ARG A 88 0.63 3.31 -12.63
C ARG A 88 -0.38 3.14 -11.51
N CYS A 89 -0.27 4.00 -10.51
CA CYS A 89 -1.21 4.04 -9.42
C CYS A 89 -1.51 5.50 -9.09
N GLU A 90 -2.71 5.94 -9.46
CA GLU A 90 -3.17 7.27 -9.10
C GLU A 90 -3.56 7.32 -7.62
N ARG A 91 -3.59 8.53 -7.03
CA ARG A 91 -4.00 8.72 -5.63
C ARG A 91 -5.37 8.12 -5.31
N HIS A 92 -6.35 8.31 -6.21
CA HIS A 92 -7.71 7.79 -6.01
C HIS A 92 -7.76 6.27 -6.17
N GLU A 93 -6.90 5.70 -7.04
CA GLU A 93 -6.77 4.25 -7.17
C GLU A 93 -6.14 3.65 -5.93
N LEU A 94 -5.06 4.25 -5.40
CA LEU A 94 -4.42 3.80 -4.17
C LEU A 94 -5.42 3.76 -3.00
N GLU A 95 -6.22 4.82 -2.84
CA GLU A 95 -7.27 4.90 -1.83
C GLU A 95 -8.31 3.78 -1.99
N ALA A 96 -8.88 3.65 -3.19
CA ALA A 96 -9.92 2.67 -3.45
C ALA A 96 -9.41 1.23 -3.31
N ASN A 97 -8.16 0.98 -3.72
CA ASN A 97 -7.55 -0.34 -3.71
C ASN A 97 -7.10 -0.73 -2.30
N LEU A 98 -6.55 0.19 -1.51
CA LEU A 98 -6.27 -0.06 -0.09
C LEU A 98 -7.53 -0.36 0.70
N LYS A 99 -8.62 0.35 0.42
CA LYS A 99 -9.90 0.07 1.08
C LYS A 99 -10.41 -1.33 0.76
N LYS A 100 -10.36 -1.73 -0.52
CA LYS A 100 -10.69 -3.11 -0.93
C LYS A 100 -9.80 -4.16 -0.27
N LEU A 101 -8.51 -3.87 -0.11
CA LEU A 101 -7.55 -4.79 0.49
C LEU A 101 -7.84 -5.05 1.97
N MET A 102 -8.30 -4.02 2.67
CA MET A 102 -8.73 -4.10 4.07
C MET A 102 -10.04 -4.88 4.21
N ASP A 103 -11.03 -4.56 3.36
CA ASP A 103 -12.35 -5.18 3.35
C ASP A 103 -12.31 -6.67 2.94
N ALA A 104 -11.41 -7.04 2.03
CA ALA A 104 -11.29 -8.41 1.55
C ALA A 104 -10.49 -9.34 2.50
N ASN A 105 -9.94 -8.79 3.58
CA ASN A 105 -9.19 -9.56 4.59
C ASN A 105 -9.97 -9.72 5.91
N ASP A 106 -11.27 -9.37 5.91
CA ASP A 106 -12.26 -9.63 6.97
C ASP A 106 -13.08 -10.91 6.71
#